data_AF-A0A2U1NVZ4-F1
#
_entry.id   AF-A0A2U1NVZ4-F1
#
_cell.length_a   1.000
_cell.length_b   1.000
_cell.length_c   1.000
_cell.angle_alpha   90.00
_cell.angle_beta   90.00
_cell.angle_gamma   90.00
#
_symmetry.space_group_name_H-M   'P 1'
#
loop_
_entity.id
_entity.type
_entity.pdbx_description
1 polymer ?
#
loop_
_entity_poly.entity_id
_entity_poly.type
_entity_poly.pdbx_seq_one_letter_code
_entity_poly.pdbx_strand_id
1 'polypeptide(L)'
;MAEEEKLNDLVGVTDQDKKHFMHLWNSFTRKQRVVAHGHIPWECAAFLTEHGKDLVGTPILTCYWRFMTELREDGLIDVETFTNLNQIFENISKN
;
A
#
# COMPACT_ATOMS: atom_id res chain seq x y z
N MET A 1 -27.62 -1.86 -1.89
CA MET A 1 -26.23 -2.20 -2.25
C MET A 1 -25.67 -1.00 -2.97
N ALA A 2 -25.12 -0.04 -2.24
CA ALA A 2 -24.76 1.29 -2.78
C ALA A 2 -23.50 1.83 -2.11
N GLU A 3 -22.51 0.95 -1.89
CA GLU A 3 -21.24 1.34 -1.27
C GLU A 3 -20.00 0.83 -2.03
N GLU A 4 -20.15 -0.14 -2.94
CA GLU A 4 -19.05 -0.60 -3.80
C GLU A 4 -18.84 0.24 -5.08
N GLU A 5 -19.84 1.01 -5.51
CA GLU A 5 -19.72 1.82 -6.73
C GLU A 5 -19.07 3.19 -6.50
N LYS A 6 -18.97 3.66 -5.25
CA LYS A 6 -18.47 5.01 -4.97
C LYS A 6 -16.94 5.12 -4.92
N LEU A 7 -16.22 3.99 -4.86
CA LEU A 7 -14.76 3.97 -4.90
C LEU A 7 -14.19 3.83 -6.33
N ASN A 8 -15.01 3.40 -7.31
CA ASN A 8 -14.59 3.29 -8.70
C ASN A 8 -14.75 4.61 -9.48
N ASP A 9 -15.61 5.51 -9.02
CA ASP A 9 -15.93 6.76 -9.72
C ASP A 9 -15.08 7.97 -9.27
N LEU A 10 -14.22 7.79 -8.26
CA LEU A 10 -13.29 8.82 -7.82
C LEU A 10 -11.84 8.33 -7.91
N VAL A 11 -11.05 9.08 -8.67
CA VAL A 11 -9.57 9.20 -8.57
C VAL A 11 -8.74 8.33 -9.54
N GLY A 12 -8.50 8.86 -10.75
CA GLY A 12 -7.18 9.00 -11.42
C GLY A 12 -6.18 7.83 -11.54
N VAL A 13 -6.50 6.61 -11.12
CA VAL A 13 -5.57 5.47 -11.16
C VAL A 13 -5.80 4.68 -12.45
N THR A 14 -4.88 4.80 -13.39
CA THR A 14 -4.93 4.05 -14.65
C THR A 14 -4.51 2.59 -14.46
N ASP A 15 -4.84 1.72 -15.41
CA ASP A 15 -4.34 0.34 -15.45
C ASP A 15 -2.80 0.29 -15.46
N GLN A 16 -2.17 1.31 -16.05
CA GLN A 16 -0.73 1.49 -16.04
C GLN A 16 -0.19 1.78 -14.64
N ASP A 17 -0.88 2.60 -13.84
CA ASP A 17 -0.49 2.90 -12.46
C ASP A 17 -0.59 1.65 -11.56
N LYS A 18 -1.64 0.84 -11.74
CA LYS A 18 -1.78 -0.45 -11.05
C LYS A 18 -0.65 -1.40 -11.40
N LYS A 19 -0.32 -1.53 -12.69
CA LYS A 19 0.82 -2.33 -13.14
C LYS A 19 2.14 -1.81 -12.59
N HIS A 20 2.33 -0.49 -12.58
CA HIS A 20 3.53 0.12 -12.03
C HIS A 20 3.67 -0.17 -10.53
N PHE A 21 2.58 -0.01 -9.76
CA PHE A 21 2.54 -0.42 -8.36
C PHE A 21 2.94 -1.89 -8.19
N MET A 22 2.30 -2.81 -8.92
CA MET A 22 2.62 -4.23 -8.83
C MET A 22 4.07 -4.54 -9.19
N HIS A 23 4.64 -3.85 -10.19
CA HIS A 23 6.04 -4.00 -10.55
C HIS A 23 6.99 -3.51 -9.44
N LEU A 24 6.70 -2.36 -8.83
CA LEU A 24 7.45 -1.84 -7.69
C LEU A 24 7.39 -2.81 -6.50
N TRP A 25 6.19 -3.25 -6.13
CA TRP A 25 5.97 -4.19 -5.03
C TRP A 25 6.67 -5.54 -5.29
N ASN A 26 6.51 -6.12 -6.49
CA ASN A 26 7.18 -7.38 -6.86
C ASN A 26 8.70 -7.25 -6.89
N SER A 27 9.23 -6.10 -7.31
CA SER A 27 10.67 -5.84 -7.30
C SER A 27 11.20 -5.73 -5.87
N PHE A 28 10.47 -5.02 -5.01
CA PHE A 28 10.80 -4.84 -3.60
C PHE A 28 10.78 -6.18 -2.84
N THR A 29 9.69 -6.93 -2.92
CA THR A 29 9.55 -8.26 -2.27
C THR A 29 10.61 -9.26 -2.74
N ARG A 30 10.96 -9.26 -4.03
CA ARG A 30 12.07 -10.09 -4.56
C ARG A 30 13.43 -9.71 -3.96
N LYS A 31 13.68 -8.42 -3.70
CA LYS A 31 14.91 -7.94 -3.05
C LYS A 31 14.96 -8.34 -1.58
N GLN A 32 13.82 -8.33 -0.88
CA GLN A 32 13.74 -8.67 0.54
C GLN A 32 13.92 -10.19 0.82
N ARG A 33 13.81 -11.06 -0.19
CA ARG A 33 14.15 -12.50 -0.14
C ARG A 33 13.47 -13.34 0.97
N VAL A 34 12.43 -12.86 1.65
CA VAL A 34 11.81 -13.56 2.79
C VAL A 34 10.35 -13.91 2.48
N VAL A 35 10.12 -15.19 2.21
CA VAL A 35 8.78 -15.79 2.11
C VAL A 35 8.37 -16.26 3.50
N ALA A 36 7.74 -15.38 4.27
CA ALA A 36 6.87 -15.79 5.37
C ALA A 36 5.77 -14.74 5.54
N HIS A 37 4.51 -15.17 5.40
CA HIS A 37 3.29 -14.35 5.55
C HIS A 37 3.21 -13.56 6.87
N GLY A 38 4.10 -13.82 7.85
CA GLY A 38 4.22 -13.06 9.09
C GLY A 38 4.97 -11.73 8.98
N HIS A 39 5.61 -11.42 7.84
CA HIS A 39 6.36 -10.16 7.66
C HIS A 39 5.63 -9.10 6.85
N ILE A 40 4.41 -9.36 6.36
CA ILE A 40 3.64 -8.38 5.56
C ILE A 40 3.57 -7.00 6.25
N PRO A 41 3.26 -6.89 7.57
CA PRO A 41 3.31 -5.62 8.29
C PRO A 41 4.66 -4.88 8.18
N TRP A 42 5.76 -5.62 8.29
CA TRP A 42 7.12 -5.09 8.24
C TRP A 42 7.52 -4.70 6.81
N GLU A 43 7.15 -5.50 5.81
CA GLU A 43 7.41 -5.21 4.40
C GLU A 43 6.66 -3.94 3.95
N CYS A 44 5.41 -3.77 4.41
CA CYS A 44 4.64 -2.55 4.17
C CYS A 44 5.33 -1.31 4.78
N ALA A 45 5.86 -1.41 6.00
CA ALA A 45 6.59 -0.32 6.65
C ALA A 45 7.90 0.00 5.92
N ALA A 46 8.64 -1.02 5.51
CA ALA A 46 9.90 -0.88 4.78
C ALA A 46 9.66 -0.29 3.38
N PHE A 47 8.61 -0.71 2.68
CA PHE A 47 8.21 -0.17 1.38
C PHE A 47 7.83 1.31 1.48
N LEU A 48 7.02 1.69 2.47
CA LEU A 48 6.70 3.10 2.76
C LEU A 48 7.96 3.90 3.08
N THR A 49 8.90 3.34 3.83
CA THR A 49 10.13 4.06 4.18
C THR A 49 11.04 4.28 2.97
N GLU A 50 11.14 3.29 2.06
CA GLU A 50 11.99 3.36 0.87
C GLU A 50 11.35 4.20 -0.26
N HIS A 51 10.05 4.04 -0.50
CA HIS A 51 9.35 4.64 -1.64
C HIS A 51 8.31 5.69 -1.26
N GLY A 52 7.92 5.80 0.01
CA GLY A 52 6.78 6.61 0.44
C GLY A 52 6.89 8.07 0.02
N LYS A 53 8.08 8.67 0.08
CA LYS A 53 8.33 10.06 -0.38
C LYS A 53 8.04 10.24 -1.86
N ASP A 54 8.47 9.30 -2.68
CA ASP A 54 8.25 9.33 -4.13
C ASP A 54 6.80 8.99 -4.51
N LEU A 55 6.08 8.32 -3.60
CA LEU A 55 4.67 7.96 -3.79
C LEU A 55 3.73 9.10 -3.39
N VAL A 56 4.11 10.01 -2.49
CA VAL A 56 3.26 11.14 -2.07
C VAL A 56 2.88 11.98 -3.30
N GLY A 57 1.57 12.17 -3.49
CA GLY A 57 1.04 12.93 -4.64
C GLY A 57 0.95 12.14 -5.94
N THR A 58 1.28 10.85 -5.94
CA THR A 58 1.12 9.96 -7.11
C THR A 58 -0.13 9.08 -7.00
N PRO A 59 -0.72 8.63 -8.13
CA PRO A 59 -1.82 7.66 -8.12
C PRO A 59 -1.39 6.27 -7.59
N ILE A 60 -0.09 5.98 -7.56
CA ILE A 60 0.47 4.72 -7.04
C ILE A 60 0.21 4.60 -5.53
N LEU A 61 0.19 5.71 -4.80
CA LEU A 61 -0.17 5.72 -3.39
C LEU A 61 -1.60 5.23 -3.15
N THR A 62 -2.54 5.60 -4.02
CA THR A 62 -3.91 5.10 -3.95
C THR A 62 -3.97 3.59 -4.17
N CYS A 63 -3.14 3.05 -5.08
CA CYS A 63 -3.01 1.59 -5.25
C CYS A 63 -2.49 0.92 -3.98
N TYR A 64 -1.46 1.50 -3.35
CA TYR A 64 -0.91 0.98 -2.10
C TYR A 64 -1.96 0.96 -0.99
N TRP A 65 -2.73 2.03 -0.82
CA TRP A 65 -3.81 2.07 0.18
C TRP A 65 -4.91 1.05 -0.08
N ARG A 66 -5.28 0.85 -1.34
CA ARG A 66 -6.24 -0.19 -1.72
C ARG A 66 -5.73 -1.58 -1.36
N PHE A 67 -4.48 -1.87 -1.70
CA PHE A 67 -3.82 -3.13 -1.33
C PHE A 67 -3.77 -3.34 0.18
N MET A 68 -3.48 -2.29 0.95
CA MET A 68 -3.49 -2.34 2.43
C MET A 68 -4.88 -2.64 3.00
N THR A 69 -5.93 -2.05 2.43
CA THR A 69 -7.31 -2.34 2.82
C THR A 69 -7.68 -3.79 2.50
N GLU A 70 -7.31 -4.28 1.31
CA GLU A 70 -7.55 -5.68 0.90
C GLU A 70 -6.86 -6.67 1.86
N LEU A 71 -5.59 -6.42 2.23
CA LEU A 71 -4.88 -7.24 3.22
C LEU A 71 -5.56 -7.25 4.60
N ARG A 72 -6.19 -6.14 4.99
CA ARG A 72 -6.93 -6.04 6.26
C ARG A 72 -8.24 -6.82 6.20
N GLU A 73 -8.94 -6.77 5.06
CA GLU A 73 -10.17 -7.52 4.84
C GLU A 73 -9.93 -9.03 4.82
N ASP A 74 -8.80 -9.45 4.25
CA ASP A 74 -8.36 -10.86 4.26
C ASP A 74 -7.83 -11.33 5.63
N GLY A 75 -7.71 -10.43 6.61
CA GLY A 75 -7.20 -10.74 7.95
C GLY A 75 -5.70 -11.01 7.99
N LEU A 76 -4.96 -10.61 6.95
CA LEU A 76 -3.49 -10.75 6.88
C LEU A 76 -2.77 -9.67 7.69
N ILE A 77 -3.43 -8.54 7.93
CA ILE A 77 -2.97 -7.48 8.83
C ILE A 77 -4.07 -7.12 9.83
N ASP A 78 -3.66 -6.83 11.06
CA ASP A 78 -4.56 -6.37 12.11
C ASP A 78 -4.74 -4.83 12.08
N VAL A 79 -5.69 -4.33 12.87
CA VAL A 79 -6.02 -2.90 12.96
C VAL A 79 -4.88 -2.07 13.55
N GLU A 80 -4.09 -2.64 14.47
CA GLU A 80 -2.95 -1.98 15.08
C GLU A 80 -1.82 -1.79 14.07
N THR A 81 -1.51 -2.84 13.30
CA THR A 81 -0.59 -2.78 12.15
C THR A 81 -0.99 -1.70 11.16
N PHE A 82 -2.26 -1.69 10.73
CA PHE A 82 -2.76 -0.68 9.78
C PHE A 82 -2.59 0.75 10.33
N THR A 83 -2.88 0.93 11.62
CA THR A 83 -2.75 2.23 12.30
C THR A 83 -1.29 2.69 12.35
N ASN A 84 -0.37 1.79 12.70
CA ASN A 84 1.08 2.07 12.75
C ASN A 84 1.62 2.47 11.37
N LEU A 85 1.20 1.78 10.31
CA LEU A 85 1.58 2.10 8.93
C LEU A 85 1.04 3.47 8.49
N ASN A 86 -0.17 3.83 8.91
CA ASN A 86 -0.73 5.15 8.64
C ASN A 86 0.07 6.27 9.34
N GLN A 87 0.49 6.06 10.58
CA GLN A 87 1.37 7.02 11.27
C GLN A 87 2.72 7.19 10.56
N ILE A 88 3.32 6.10 10.09
CA ILE A 88 4.56 6.15 9.29
C ILE A 88 4.35 6.97 8.03
N PHE A 89 3.26 6.72 7.31
CA PHE A 89 2.91 7.48 6.11
C PHE A 89 2.70 8.97 6.41
N GLU A 90 1.95 9.31 7.46
CA GLU A 90 1.75 10.71 7.86
C GLU A 90 3.07 11.41 8.17
N ASN A 91 4.00 10.72 8.81
CA ASN A 91 5.34 11.25 9.10
C ASN A 91 6.16 11.49 7.84
N ILE A 92 6.01 10.63 6.83
CA ILE A 92 6.68 10.78 5.53
C ILE A 92 6.06 11.94 4.73
N SER A 93 4.74 12.08 4.76
CA SER A 93 4.02 13.14 4.03
C SER A 93 4.28 14.54 4.61
N LYS A 94 4.53 14.64 5.91
CA LYS A 94 4.79 15.92 6.61
C LYS A 94 6.24 16.43 6.46
N ASN A 95 7.14 15.69 5.81
CA ASN A 95 8.61 15.88 5.90
C ASN A 95 9.31 15.86 4.53
#